data_AF-A0A811UWE2-F1
#
_entry.id   AF-A0A811UWE2-F1
#
_cell.length_a   1.000
_cell.length_b   1.000
_cell.length_c   1.000
_cell.angle_alpha   90.00
_cell.angle_beta   90.00
_cell.angle_gamma   90.00
#
_symmetry.space_group_name_H-M   'P 1'
#
loop_
_entity.id
_entity.type
_entity.pdbx_description
1 polymer ?
#
loop_
_entity_poly.entity_id
_entity_poly.type
_entity_poly.pdbx_seq_one_letter_code
_entity_poly.pdbx_strand_id
1 'polypeptide(L)'
;MTTLFRPKYVYQDCVIMQHKCYVSHGIAYTIDGKLAHNILVSNVPKELTPLKLMKYFRAFGEVFDVMNTPMANEAAIIFTEADSASRVLLKTEHVLDGFTLEISPHDNSTRLIDDMKSNREQLFDDTDALFNKNNILSLHSECLEHVLSFLEITDQLRFASVCPTFRNVFKSYAKRTYKKTFDMVKLSSLGTSHLHEFLYITSEFNTSLLFRGNVSPEQQNRILCAMHQACPNLTRLHLRIPYMNDEALREVTFLKYLKLLDLNGASETTVNLTGKYFDQLQNLSTLYIRNCTNIKQRNMLLLSKSIYKNLRTIDIRGCPQLKKQFFDCLVQWGENLWQILLSIQTDPYEQIFLLPRLKCIYLNSEYTEDEIDASYFYKLAKLKGHQMEILRLDTPSCLTKKHLFHIAELGKLKRLEVSRNPAVDDDVMQEFCKLKCLENLDILGCGNVNNAALTKLVESCPQLRHINIRYCRRLTCKFVFDSIPILRSSGRKLKITVQSSHLEIASMFYCQTCVEGEIEKLLQIERLEPKPDVYAKYYEFETDELDKIVKEYCH
;
A
#
# COMPACT_ATOMS: atom_id res chain seq x y z
N MET A 1 -16.01 -42.37 24.72
CA MET A 1 -15.16 -42.64 25.90
C MET A 1 -13.72 -42.27 25.54
N THR A 2 -13.31 -41.10 26.02
CA THR A 2 -11.94 -40.69 26.38
C THR A 2 -10.75 -41.22 25.57
N THR A 3 -10.40 -40.47 24.52
CA THR A 3 -9.04 -40.37 23.98
C THR A 3 -8.17 -39.48 24.88
N LEU A 4 -7.21 -40.09 25.57
CA LEU A 4 -6.14 -39.39 26.29
C LEU A 4 -5.16 -38.78 25.27
N PHE A 5 -5.25 -37.47 25.06
CA PHE A 5 -4.22 -36.68 24.41
C PHE A 5 -2.97 -36.63 25.30
N ARG A 6 -1.89 -37.29 24.87
CA ARG A 6 -0.53 -37.01 25.37
C ARG A 6 0.09 -35.92 24.47
N PRO A 7 0.50 -34.75 24.99
CA PRO A 7 1.32 -33.83 24.22
C PRO A 7 2.74 -34.40 24.08
N LYS A 8 3.13 -34.72 22.84
CA LYS A 8 4.54 -34.93 22.45
C LYS A 8 5.19 -33.57 22.24
N TYR A 9 5.77 -33.00 23.29
CA TYR A 9 6.87 -32.03 23.19
C TYR A 9 7.81 -32.23 24.37
N VAL A 10 8.77 -33.14 24.20
CA VAL A 10 9.96 -33.22 25.05
C VAL A 10 10.93 -32.19 24.48
N TYR A 11 11.03 -31.03 25.12
CA TYR A 11 12.07 -30.04 24.82
C TYR A 11 13.42 -30.62 25.24
N GLN A 12 14.38 -30.63 24.31
CA GLN A 12 15.67 -31.31 24.42
C GLN A 12 16.66 -30.73 25.45
N ASP A 13 16.27 -29.69 26.21
CA ASP A 13 17.14 -29.02 27.21
C ASP A 13 16.48 -28.85 28.60
N CYS A 14 15.47 -29.65 28.94
CA CYS A 14 14.77 -29.53 30.24
C CYS A 14 15.40 -30.43 31.31
N VAL A 15 16.03 -29.82 32.32
CA VAL A 15 16.44 -30.51 33.56
C VAL A 15 15.23 -30.53 34.51
N ILE A 16 14.79 -31.73 34.90
CA ILE A 16 13.77 -31.90 35.94
C ILE A 16 14.47 -31.71 37.30
N MET A 17 14.10 -30.67 38.04
CA MET A 17 14.63 -30.40 39.38
C MET A 17 13.71 -30.98 40.47
N GLN A 18 14.29 -31.24 41.64
CA GLN A 18 13.55 -31.28 42.92
C GLN A 18 12.72 -29.98 43.02
N HIS A 19 11.52 -30.02 43.61
CA HIS A 19 10.53 -28.91 43.68
C HIS A 19 9.41 -28.88 42.63
N LYS A 20 9.18 -29.95 41.85
CA LYS A 20 7.98 -30.07 40.97
C LYS A 20 7.86 -28.92 39.93
N CYS A 21 8.99 -28.47 39.38
CA CYS A 21 9.07 -27.52 38.27
C CYS A 21 10.10 -27.99 37.22
N TYR A 22 10.00 -27.49 35.98
CA TYR A 22 11.03 -27.68 34.96
C TYR A 22 11.62 -26.33 34.53
N VAL A 23 12.88 -26.32 34.13
CA VAL A 23 13.58 -25.10 33.73
C VAL A 23 13.87 -25.13 32.25
N SER A 24 13.55 -24.04 31.55
CA SER A 24 13.92 -23.82 30.15
C SER A 24 14.54 -22.43 30.02
N HIS A 25 15.75 -22.37 29.46
CA HIS A 25 16.49 -21.10 29.24
C HIS A 25 16.65 -20.24 30.51
N GLY A 26 16.82 -20.86 31.68
CA GLY A 26 16.98 -20.17 32.96
C GLY A 26 15.68 -19.74 33.65
N ILE A 27 14.52 -20.02 33.05
CA ILE A 27 13.20 -19.68 33.60
C ILE A 27 12.50 -20.95 34.12
N ALA A 28 11.93 -20.87 35.33
CA ALA A 28 11.21 -21.96 35.96
C ALA A 28 9.71 -21.96 35.58
N TYR A 29 9.22 -23.15 35.21
CA TYR A 29 7.83 -23.40 34.84
C TYR A 29 7.20 -24.42 35.77
N THR A 30 5.91 -24.26 36.08
CA THR A 30 5.12 -25.29 36.75
C THR A 30 5.00 -26.52 35.85
N ILE A 31 4.69 -27.71 36.40
CA ILE A 31 4.49 -28.95 35.61
C ILE A 31 3.43 -28.77 34.50
N ASP A 32 2.46 -27.87 34.70
CA ASP A 32 1.40 -27.56 33.74
C ASP A 32 1.82 -26.52 32.68
N GLY A 33 3.10 -26.11 32.66
CA GLY A 33 3.68 -25.23 31.65
C GLY A 33 3.42 -23.74 31.85
N LYS A 34 2.97 -23.32 33.03
CA LYS A 34 2.79 -21.90 33.37
C LYS A 34 4.08 -21.31 33.96
N LEU A 35 4.31 -20.03 33.71
CA LEU A 35 5.43 -19.28 34.29
C LEU A 35 5.27 -19.19 35.82
N ALA A 36 6.28 -19.63 36.57
CA ALA A 36 6.26 -19.52 38.03
C ALA A 36 6.55 -18.06 38.44
N HIS A 37 5.51 -17.28 38.73
CA HIS A 37 5.65 -15.93 39.29
C HIS A 37 5.74 -15.93 40.81
N ASN A 38 5.19 -16.97 41.45
CA ASN A 38 5.03 -17.05 42.89
C ASN A 38 5.66 -18.33 43.43
N ILE A 39 6.16 -18.27 44.65
CA ILE A 39 6.71 -19.41 45.37
C ILE A 39 5.94 -19.63 46.67
N LEU A 40 5.83 -20.89 47.07
CA LEU A 40 5.34 -21.31 48.37
C LEU A 40 6.55 -21.74 49.19
N VAL A 41 6.69 -21.13 50.37
CA VAL A 41 7.66 -21.51 51.38
C VAL A 41 6.94 -22.34 52.43
N SER A 42 7.30 -23.61 52.51
CA SER A 42 6.81 -24.56 53.49
C SER A 42 7.83 -24.75 54.62
N ASN A 43 7.35 -25.26 55.75
CA ASN A 43 8.14 -25.46 56.97
C ASN A 43 8.65 -24.14 57.58
N VAL A 44 7.80 -23.11 57.64
CA VAL A 44 8.11 -21.81 58.26
C VAL A 44 7.88 -21.89 59.79
N PRO A 45 8.93 -21.89 60.63
CA PRO A 45 8.77 -21.79 62.08
C PRO A 45 8.09 -20.50 62.52
N LYS A 46 7.35 -20.56 63.64
CA LYS A 46 6.62 -19.40 64.21
C LYS A 46 7.50 -18.19 64.53
N GLU A 47 8.80 -18.39 64.67
CA GLU A 47 9.81 -17.37 64.96
C GLU A 47 10.22 -16.56 63.71
N LEU A 48 9.96 -17.09 62.50
CA LEU A 48 10.21 -16.41 61.24
C LEU A 48 9.01 -15.54 60.86
N THR A 49 9.06 -14.27 61.29
CA THR A 49 8.05 -13.28 60.88
C THR A 49 8.06 -13.05 59.36
N PRO A 50 6.92 -12.68 58.74
CA PRO A 50 6.85 -12.34 57.32
C PRO A 50 7.87 -11.29 56.86
N LEU A 51 8.22 -10.33 57.73
CA LEU A 51 9.25 -9.31 57.48
C LEU A 51 10.65 -9.92 57.29
N LYS A 52 11.00 -10.97 58.03
CA LYS A 52 12.28 -11.68 57.89
C LYS A 52 12.34 -12.44 56.56
N LEU A 53 11.25 -13.12 56.19
CA LEU A 53 11.13 -13.80 54.89
C LEU A 53 11.24 -12.79 53.75
N MET A 54 10.47 -11.69 53.81
CA MET A 54 10.52 -10.62 52.80
C MET A 54 11.95 -10.08 52.62
N LYS A 55 12.66 -9.82 53.72
CA LYS A 55 14.03 -9.30 53.67
C LYS A 55 15.00 -10.30 53.03
N TYR A 56 14.86 -11.59 53.31
CA TYR A 56 15.70 -12.64 52.72
C TYR A 56 15.43 -12.80 51.21
N PHE A 57 14.16 -12.88 50.81
CA PHE A 57 13.78 -13.12 49.42
C PHE A 57 13.95 -11.90 48.51
N ARG A 58 14.01 -10.69 49.06
CA ARG A 58 14.42 -9.47 48.34
C ARG A 58 15.81 -9.56 47.70
N ALA A 59 16.69 -10.43 48.20
CA ALA A 59 18.00 -10.66 47.58
C ALA A 59 17.91 -11.31 46.17
N PHE A 60 16.76 -11.92 45.84
CA PHE A 60 16.54 -12.61 44.56
C PHE A 60 15.70 -11.80 43.57
N GLY A 61 15.14 -10.66 44.01
CA GLY A 61 14.35 -9.74 43.20
C GLY A 61 13.30 -9.01 44.03
N GLU A 62 12.52 -8.14 43.38
CA GLU A 62 11.51 -7.35 44.07
C GLU A 62 10.31 -8.22 44.49
N VAL A 63 10.05 -8.25 45.80
CA VAL A 63 8.95 -8.99 46.42
C VAL A 63 7.75 -8.05 46.56
N PHE A 64 6.66 -8.38 45.87
CA PHE A 64 5.39 -7.66 45.90
C PHE A 64 4.65 -7.86 47.23
N ASP A 65 4.57 -9.09 47.71
CA ASP A 65 3.89 -9.41 48.98
C ASP A 65 4.36 -10.75 49.56
N VAL A 66 4.16 -10.93 50.87
CA VAL A 66 4.33 -12.20 51.59
C VAL A 66 3.01 -12.51 52.29
N MET A 67 2.27 -13.48 51.76
CA MET A 67 0.97 -13.88 52.29
C MET A 67 1.11 -15.11 53.17
N ASN A 68 0.51 -15.08 54.37
CA ASN A 68 0.33 -16.28 55.15
C ASN A 68 -0.73 -17.15 54.47
N THR A 69 -0.44 -18.44 54.27
CA THR A 69 -1.44 -19.37 53.75
C THR A 69 -2.34 -19.85 54.91
N PRO A 70 -3.56 -20.35 54.63
CA PRO A 70 -4.41 -20.93 55.67
C PRO A 70 -3.82 -22.18 56.34
N MET A 71 -2.71 -22.72 55.82
CA MET A 71 -2.00 -23.85 56.42
C MET A 71 -0.95 -23.34 57.40
N ALA A 72 -0.93 -23.91 58.61
CA ALA A 72 0.07 -23.55 59.61
C ALA A 72 1.48 -23.92 59.08
N ASN A 73 2.42 -22.99 59.20
CA ASN A 73 3.84 -23.11 58.79
C ASN A 73 4.10 -22.98 57.27
N GLU A 74 3.25 -22.24 56.55
CA GLU A 74 3.46 -21.93 55.13
C GLU A 74 3.27 -20.43 54.83
N ALA A 75 4.08 -19.91 53.90
CA ALA A 75 4.00 -18.54 53.42
C ALA A 75 4.16 -18.49 51.89
N ALA A 76 3.28 -17.78 51.20
CA ALA A 76 3.38 -17.54 49.77
C ALA A 76 4.12 -16.22 49.53
N ILE A 77 5.14 -16.24 48.67
CA ILE A 77 5.92 -15.08 48.29
C ILE A 77 5.63 -14.76 46.83
N ILE A 78 5.21 -13.52 46.60
CA ILE A 78 4.78 -13.02 45.30
C ILE A 78 5.89 -12.10 44.80
N PHE A 79 6.50 -12.43 43.67
CA PHE A 79 7.47 -11.57 43.00
C PHE A 79 6.80 -10.72 41.93
N THR A 80 7.36 -9.55 41.66
CA THR A 80 6.91 -8.69 40.55
C THR A 80 7.26 -9.30 39.18
N GLU A 81 8.41 -9.99 39.10
CA GLU A 81 8.95 -10.60 37.89
C GLU A 81 9.17 -12.10 38.08
N ALA A 82 8.80 -12.92 37.09
CA ALA A 82 8.98 -14.38 37.15
C ALA A 82 10.45 -14.83 37.14
N ASP A 83 11.35 -14.00 36.63
CA ASP A 83 12.80 -14.24 36.66
C ASP A 83 13.32 -14.29 38.10
N SER A 84 12.73 -13.48 39.00
CA SER A 84 13.07 -13.46 40.43
C SER A 84 12.65 -14.74 41.14
N ALA A 85 11.44 -15.23 40.86
CA ALA A 85 10.96 -16.52 41.37
C ALA A 85 11.79 -17.69 40.82
N SER A 86 12.21 -17.60 39.55
CA SER A 86 13.08 -18.61 38.91
C SER A 86 14.44 -18.70 39.60
N ARG A 87 15.08 -17.56 39.95
CA ARG A 87 16.34 -17.54 40.71
C ARG A 87 16.22 -18.20 42.09
N VAL A 88 15.07 -18.07 42.74
CA VAL A 88 14.81 -18.76 44.01
C VAL A 88 14.69 -20.26 43.79
N LEU A 89 13.86 -20.69 42.84
CA LEU A 89 13.62 -22.13 42.56
C LEU A 89 14.85 -22.86 42.01
N LEU A 90 15.80 -22.14 41.43
CA LEU A 90 17.07 -22.67 40.94
C LEU A 90 18.13 -22.89 42.03
N LYS A 91 17.97 -22.26 43.20
CA LYS A 91 18.91 -22.44 44.31
C LYS A 91 18.56 -23.72 45.07
N THR A 92 19.57 -24.54 45.35
CA THR A 92 19.40 -25.89 45.89
C THR A 92 18.93 -25.91 47.35
N GLU A 93 19.30 -24.91 48.15
CA GLU A 93 18.92 -24.82 49.57
C GLU A 93 18.70 -23.37 50.01
N HIS A 94 17.69 -23.17 50.84
CA HIS A 94 17.41 -21.90 51.50
C HIS A 94 17.46 -22.07 53.01
N VAL A 95 18.41 -21.40 53.64
CA VAL A 95 18.59 -21.41 55.10
C VAL A 95 18.42 -20.00 55.61
N LEU A 96 17.50 -19.81 56.57
CA LEU A 96 17.23 -18.53 57.22
C LEU A 96 17.18 -18.73 58.74
N ASP A 97 17.98 -17.97 59.48
CA ASP A 97 18.11 -18.07 60.95
C ASP A 97 18.34 -19.51 61.46
N GLY A 98 19.05 -20.35 60.68
CA GLY A 98 19.34 -21.76 61.03
C GLY A 98 18.26 -22.77 60.63
N PHE A 99 17.16 -22.32 60.02
CA PHE A 99 16.08 -23.17 59.53
C PHE A 99 16.17 -23.39 58.03
N THR A 100 16.06 -24.65 57.59
CA THR A 100 15.96 -25.00 56.18
C THR A 100 14.52 -24.83 55.71
N LEU A 101 14.33 -23.96 54.71
CA LEU A 101 13.05 -23.65 54.10
C LEU A 101 12.82 -24.54 52.89
N GLU A 102 11.65 -25.17 52.80
CA GLU A 102 11.24 -25.91 51.62
C GLU A 102 10.51 -24.98 50.65
N ILE A 103 10.92 -24.96 49.38
CA ILE A 103 10.34 -24.08 48.38
C ILE A 103 9.65 -24.90 47.30
N SER A 104 8.51 -24.42 46.83
CA SER A 104 7.82 -24.99 45.67
C SER A 104 7.17 -23.88 44.84
N PRO A 105 6.92 -24.09 43.54
CA PRO A 105 6.16 -23.14 42.75
C PRO A 105 4.71 -23.08 43.23
N HIS A 106 4.16 -21.88 43.39
CA HIS A 106 2.79 -21.69 43.85
C HIS A 106 1.86 -21.24 42.72
N ASP A 107 0.85 -22.05 42.39
CA ASP A 107 -0.12 -21.76 41.34
C ASP A 107 -1.37 -21.09 41.92
N ASN A 108 -1.21 -19.92 42.53
CA ASN A 108 -2.38 -19.08 42.81
C ASN A 108 -2.83 -18.46 41.48
N SER A 109 -3.86 -19.08 40.88
CA SER A 109 -4.64 -18.52 39.78
C SER A 109 -4.88 -17.02 40.00
N THR A 110 -4.74 -16.26 38.92
CA THR A 110 -4.91 -14.81 38.73
C THR A 110 -6.05 -14.10 39.49
N ARG A 111 -6.95 -14.82 40.16
CA ARG A 111 -8.10 -14.26 40.91
C ARG A 111 -7.73 -13.54 42.21
N LEU A 112 -6.76 -14.01 42.99
CA LEU A 112 -6.43 -13.36 44.28
C LEU A 112 -5.69 -12.01 44.11
N ILE A 113 -4.96 -11.82 43.02
CA ILE A 113 -4.27 -10.55 42.72
C ILE A 113 -5.26 -9.49 42.22
N ASP A 114 -6.28 -9.90 41.46
CA ASP A 114 -7.33 -8.98 40.99
C ASP A 114 -8.31 -8.62 42.14
N ASP A 115 -8.63 -9.55 43.03
CA ASP A 115 -9.47 -9.27 44.21
C ASP A 115 -8.74 -8.42 45.28
N MET A 116 -7.42 -8.51 45.39
CA MET A 116 -6.64 -7.66 46.31
C MET A 116 -6.26 -6.29 45.73
N LYS A 117 -6.28 -6.11 44.40
CA LYS A 117 -6.24 -4.76 43.79
C LYS A 117 -7.49 -3.95 44.12
N SER A 118 -8.64 -4.60 44.29
CA SER A 118 -9.90 -3.97 44.70
C SER A 118 -9.90 -3.50 46.16
N ASN A 119 -9.28 -4.28 47.07
CA ASN A 119 -9.26 -3.96 48.51
C ASN A 119 -8.05 -3.12 48.99
N ARG A 120 -7.12 -2.73 48.10
CA ARG A 120 -5.99 -1.83 48.40
C ARG A 120 -6.25 -0.36 48.04
N GLU A 121 -7.49 0.03 47.72
CA GLU A 121 -7.85 1.45 47.52
C GLU A 121 -8.04 2.26 48.82
N GLN A 122 -7.83 1.68 50.03
CA GLN A 122 -8.14 2.39 51.28
C GLN A 122 -7.04 2.47 52.36
N LEU A 123 -5.88 1.84 52.20
CA LEU A 123 -4.76 2.05 53.13
C LEU A 123 -3.45 1.93 52.38
N PHE A 124 -2.87 3.05 51.96
CA PHE A 124 -1.44 3.39 51.90
C PHE A 124 -1.33 4.72 51.13
N ASP A 125 -1.78 5.79 51.78
CA ASP A 125 -1.50 7.15 51.34
C ASP A 125 -0.04 7.49 51.68
N ASP A 126 0.57 8.33 50.83
CA ASP A 126 1.86 9.04 51.02
C ASP A 126 3.19 8.44 50.53
N THR A 127 3.37 7.14 50.27
CA THR A 127 4.67 6.63 49.73
C THR A 127 4.70 6.32 48.23
N ASP A 128 3.57 6.11 47.55
CA ASP A 128 3.52 5.81 46.11
C ASP A 128 3.39 7.04 45.20
N ALA A 129 3.10 8.23 45.76
CA ALA A 129 3.00 9.46 44.98
C ALA A 129 4.34 9.87 44.33
N LEU A 130 5.47 9.34 44.80
CA LEU A 130 6.79 9.55 44.24
C LEU A 130 7.21 8.48 43.22
N PHE A 131 6.71 7.23 43.33
CA PHE A 131 7.03 6.16 42.38
C PHE A 131 6.12 6.17 41.14
N ASN A 132 4.85 6.55 41.28
CA ASN A 132 3.92 6.63 40.14
C ASN A 132 4.11 7.87 39.26
N LYS A 133 4.88 8.87 39.69
CA LYS A 133 5.23 10.04 38.86
C LYS A 133 6.33 9.76 37.82
N ASN A 134 7.08 8.66 37.98
CA ASN A 134 8.23 8.34 37.13
C ASN A 134 8.01 7.13 36.21
N ASN A 135 6.79 6.58 36.15
CA ASN A 135 6.50 5.46 35.26
C ASN A 135 6.17 5.97 33.85
N ILE A 136 6.98 5.61 32.86
CA ILE A 136 6.75 5.94 31.44
C ILE A 136 5.38 5.45 30.94
N LEU A 137 4.82 4.39 31.52
CA LEU A 137 3.50 3.86 31.18
C LEU A 137 2.34 4.78 31.62
N SER A 138 2.60 5.74 32.51
CA SER A 138 1.63 6.77 32.91
C SER A 138 1.51 7.90 31.88
N LEU A 139 2.45 8.00 30.92
CA LEU A 139 2.39 8.99 29.86
C LEU A 139 1.23 8.68 28.91
N HIS A 140 0.59 9.73 28.42
CA HIS A 140 -0.45 9.60 27.40
C HIS A 140 0.11 8.93 26.14
N SER A 141 -0.71 8.14 25.44
CA SER A 141 -0.29 7.39 24.25
C SER A 141 0.36 8.28 23.18
N GLU A 142 -0.14 9.50 22.99
CA GLU A 142 0.44 10.49 22.06
C GLU A 142 1.87 10.91 22.41
N CYS A 143 2.21 11.00 23.70
CA CYS A 143 3.58 11.30 24.13
C CYS A 143 4.52 10.13 23.79
N LEU A 144 4.06 8.90 24.01
CA LEU A 144 4.82 7.70 23.67
C LEU A 144 4.98 7.52 22.15
N GLU A 145 3.98 7.91 21.37
CA GLU A 145 4.10 7.96 19.91
C GLU A 145 5.08 9.06 19.44
N HIS A 146 5.12 10.19 20.13
CA HIS A 146 6.12 11.21 19.84
C HIS A 146 7.53 10.69 20.15
N VAL A 147 7.72 9.95 21.24
CA VAL A 147 8.99 9.26 21.52
C VAL A 147 9.34 8.27 20.39
N LEU A 148 8.38 7.45 19.94
CA LEU A 148 8.59 6.53 18.80
C LEU A 148 9.04 7.27 17.53
N SER A 149 8.65 8.53 17.33
CA SER A 149 9.05 9.32 16.17
C SER A 149 10.55 9.64 16.09
N PHE A 150 11.25 9.59 17.23
CA PHE A 150 12.71 9.77 17.31
C PHE A 150 13.49 8.46 17.20
N LEU A 151 12.82 7.30 17.21
CA LEU A 151 13.46 5.99 17.21
C LEU A 151 13.55 5.40 15.80
N GLU A 152 14.64 4.68 15.52
CA GLU A 152 14.75 3.85 14.32
C GLU A 152 13.81 2.63 14.41
N ILE A 153 13.48 2.04 13.25
CA ILE A 153 12.52 0.94 13.15
C ILE A 153 12.88 -0.26 14.04
N THR A 154 14.17 -0.55 14.21
CA THR A 154 14.66 -1.62 15.10
C THR A 154 14.32 -1.33 16.56
N ASP A 155 14.55 -0.10 17.01
CA ASP A 155 14.29 0.30 18.41
C ASP A 155 12.81 0.51 18.68
N GLN A 156 12.03 0.91 17.66
CA GLN A 156 10.57 0.94 17.74
C GLN A 156 9.99 -0.47 17.97
N LEU A 157 10.56 -1.50 17.33
CA LEU A 157 10.13 -2.90 17.53
C LEU A 157 10.57 -3.44 18.89
N ARG A 158 11.79 -3.10 19.34
CA ARG A 158 12.22 -3.41 20.71
C ARG A 158 11.29 -2.77 21.74
N PHE A 159 10.92 -1.50 21.54
CA PHE A 159 9.93 -0.81 22.36
C PHE A 159 8.59 -1.56 22.36
N ALA A 160 8.10 -1.98 21.20
CA ALA A 160 6.87 -2.75 21.08
C ALA A 160 6.93 -4.13 21.78
N SER A 161 8.11 -4.75 21.87
CA SER A 161 8.28 -6.06 22.52
C SER A 161 8.28 -6.00 24.06
N VAL A 162 8.44 -4.82 24.68
CA VAL A 162 8.54 -4.70 26.14
C VAL A 162 7.23 -5.08 26.83
N CYS A 163 6.10 -4.53 26.38
CA CYS A 163 4.80 -4.80 27.00
C CYS A 163 3.61 -4.58 26.03
N PRO A 164 2.42 -5.13 26.35
CA PRO A 164 1.24 -4.98 25.49
C PRO A 164 0.83 -3.53 25.23
N THR A 165 0.99 -2.64 26.22
CA THR A 165 0.67 -1.21 26.08
C THR A 165 1.55 -0.57 25.02
N PHE A 166 2.87 -0.78 25.08
CA PHE A 166 3.80 -0.27 24.07
C PHE A 166 3.59 -0.88 22.70
N ARG A 167 3.20 -2.16 22.63
CA ARG A 167 2.80 -2.79 21.37
C ARG A 167 1.59 -2.10 20.75
N ASN A 168 0.59 -1.71 21.55
CA ASN A 168 -0.59 -0.98 21.08
C ASN A 168 -0.26 0.46 20.65
N VAL A 169 0.65 1.13 21.34
CA VAL A 169 1.18 2.44 20.95
C VAL A 169 1.91 2.31 19.62
N PHE A 170 2.81 1.33 19.46
CA PHE A 170 3.50 1.08 18.20
C PHE A 170 2.52 0.75 17.07
N LYS A 171 1.49 -0.07 17.32
CA LYS A 171 0.42 -0.34 16.33
C LYS A 171 -0.25 0.96 15.84
N SER A 172 -0.60 1.84 16.77
CA SER A 172 -1.27 3.11 16.50
C SER A 172 -0.38 4.10 15.76
N TYR A 173 0.90 4.15 16.13
CA TYR A 173 1.94 4.91 15.44
C TYR A 173 2.20 4.36 14.03
N ALA A 174 2.42 3.05 13.91
CA ALA A 174 2.72 2.38 12.66
C ALA A 174 1.60 2.54 11.62
N LYS A 175 0.34 2.52 12.06
CA LYS A 175 -0.82 2.80 11.20
C LYS A 175 -0.79 4.19 10.55
N ARG A 176 -0.23 5.19 11.24
CA ARG A 176 -0.12 6.57 10.74
C ARG A 176 1.13 6.80 9.90
N THR A 177 2.25 6.24 10.35
CA THR A 177 3.59 6.48 9.79
C THR A 177 3.89 5.51 8.65
N TYR A 178 3.72 4.21 8.89
CA TYR A 178 3.95 3.14 7.92
C TYR A 178 2.65 2.85 7.17
N LYS A 179 2.35 3.74 6.23
CA LYS A 179 1.23 3.62 5.29
C LYS A 179 1.45 2.42 4.34
N LYS A 180 1.08 2.59 3.07
CA LYS A 180 1.11 1.52 2.07
C LYS A 180 2.50 1.28 1.47
N THR A 181 3.49 2.15 1.67
CA THR A 181 4.77 2.08 0.97
C THR A 181 5.88 1.65 1.90
N PHE A 182 6.49 0.49 1.64
CA PHE A 182 7.62 -0.06 2.37
C PHE A 182 8.91 0.06 1.55
N ASP A 183 9.94 0.57 2.20
CA ASP A 183 11.27 0.71 1.65
C ASP A 183 12.09 -0.55 1.93
N MET A 184 12.43 -1.31 0.89
CA MET A 184 13.16 -2.56 1.00
C MET A 184 14.56 -2.37 1.58
N VAL A 185 15.20 -1.21 1.41
CA VAL A 185 16.53 -0.94 1.98
C VAL A 185 16.45 -0.85 3.50
N LYS A 186 15.37 -0.26 4.03
CA LYS A 186 15.12 -0.21 5.48
C LYS A 186 14.69 -1.56 6.05
N LEU A 187 14.01 -2.38 5.25
CA LEU A 187 13.61 -3.72 5.67
C LEU A 187 14.77 -4.73 5.59
N SER A 188 15.74 -4.51 4.70
CA SER A 188 16.89 -5.40 4.57
C SER A 188 17.89 -5.25 5.73
N SER A 189 17.91 -4.11 6.42
CA SER A 189 18.70 -3.91 7.65
C SER A 189 18.09 -4.58 8.89
N LEU A 190 16.81 -4.97 8.85
CA LEU A 190 16.16 -5.65 9.97
C LEU A 190 16.59 -7.11 10.08
N GLY A 191 16.75 -7.59 11.31
CA GLY A 191 16.84 -9.03 11.61
C GLY A 191 15.54 -9.76 11.27
N THR A 192 15.60 -11.07 11.02
CA THR A 192 14.46 -11.88 10.55
C THR A 192 13.25 -11.82 11.49
N SER A 193 13.46 -11.88 12.80
CA SER A 193 12.38 -11.78 13.80
C SER A 193 11.67 -10.43 13.75
N HIS A 194 12.45 -9.34 13.82
CA HIS A 194 11.95 -7.97 13.71
C HIS A 194 11.24 -7.72 12.38
N LEU A 195 11.77 -8.23 11.26
CA LEU A 195 11.13 -8.12 9.96
C LEU A 195 9.77 -8.81 9.93
N HIS A 196 9.68 -10.05 10.44
CA HIS A 196 8.42 -10.78 10.51
C HIS A 196 7.41 -10.08 11.41
N GLU A 197 7.83 -9.63 12.59
CA GLU A 197 6.95 -8.90 13.52
C GLU A 197 6.45 -7.57 12.93
N PHE A 198 7.34 -6.81 12.30
CA PHE A 198 6.98 -5.56 11.61
C PHE A 198 5.94 -5.81 10.53
N LEU A 199 6.18 -6.78 9.65
CA LEU A 199 5.25 -7.12 8.58
C LEU A 199 3.91 -7.64 9.13
N TYR A 200 3.94 -8.44 10.19
CA TYR A 200 2.75 -8.97 10.83
C TYR A 200 1.88 -7.84 11.39
N ILE A 201 2.47 -6.98 12.23
CA ILE A 201 1.80 -5.84 12.83
C ILE A 201 1.23 -4.91 11.75
N THR A 202 2.02 -4.60 10.73
CA THR A 202 1.59 -3.67 9.68
C THR A 202 0.55 -4.26 8.74
N SER A 203 0.51 -5.58 8.57
CA SER A 203 -0.50 -6.27 7.76
C SER A 203 -1.90 -6.25 8.37
N GLU A 204 -2.03 -6.08 9.70
CA GLU A 204 -3.33 -6.03 10.38
C GLU A 204 -4.19 -4.85 9.89
N PHE A 205 -3.56 -3.74 9.49
CA PHE A 205 -4.25 -2.53 9.04
C PHE A 205 -4.00 -2.18 7.57
N ASN A 206 -3.02 -2.80 6.91
CA ASN A 206 -2.75 -2.60 5.49
C ASN A 206 -3.05 -3.85 4.67
N THR A 207 -4.12 -3.82 3.88
CA THR A 207 -4.41 -4.86 2.88
C THR A 207 -3.80 -4.57 1.50
N SER A 208 -3.06 -3.45 1.40
CA SER A 208 -2.44 -2.94 0.18
C SER A 208 -1.03 -2.44 0.49
N LEU A 209 -0.02 -3.12 -0.04
CA LEU A 209 1.39 -2.81 0.21
C LEU A 209 2.14 -2.58 -1.11
N LEU A 210 3.05 -1.61 -1.10
CA LEU A 210 3.98 -1.25 -2.15
C LEU A 210 5.39 -1.41 -1.61
N PHE A 211 6.13 -2.38 -2.13
CA PHE A 211 7.55 -2.53 -1.86
C PHE A 211 8.34 -1.84 -2.96
N ARG A 212 9.30 -1.00 -2.56
CA ARG A 212 10.23 -0.31 -3.47
C ARG A 212 11.62 -0.25 -2.86
N GLY A 213 12.63 -0.16 -3.71
CA GLY A 213 14.01 -0.02 -3.29
C GLY A 213 14.90 -1.06 -3.97
N ASN A 214 16.18 -0.73 -4.10
CA ASN A 214 17.16 -1.61 -4.69
C ASN A 214 17.91 -2.36 -3.58
N VAL A 215 17.81 -3.68 -3.57
CA VAL A 215 18.44 -4.58 -2.59
C VAL A 215 18.98 -5.81 -3.33
N SER A 216 19.92 -6.53 -2.73
CA SER A 216 20.45 -7.75 -3.36
C SER A 216 19.34 -8.80 -3.54
N PRO A 217 19.47 -9.72 -4.52
CA PRO A 217 18.49 -10.80 -4.73
C PRO A 217 18.21 -11.65 -3.47
N GLU A 218 19.24 -11.89 -2.65
CA GLU A 218 19.14 -12.62 -1.39
C GLU A 218 18.28 -11.87 -0.36
N GLN A 219 18.53 -10.56 -0.20
CA GLN A 219 17.74 -9.71 0.70
C GLN A 219 16.29 -9.58 0.22
N GLN A 220 16.09 -9.45 -1.09
CA GLN A 220 14.77 -9.41 -1.70
C GLN A 220 13.98 -10.68 -1.38
N ASN A 221 14.57 -11.85 -1.63
CA ASN A 221 13.93 -13.13 -1.37
C ASN A 221 13.63 -13.31 0.12
N ARG A 222 14.55 -12.91 1.01
CA ARG A 222 14.28 -12.92 2.47
C ARG A 222 13.05 -12.07 2.84
N ILE A 223 12.91 -10.89 2.25
CA ILE A 223 11.75 -10.00 2.50
C ILE A 223 10.46 -10.61 1.96
N LEU A 224 10.49 -11.16 0.75
CA LEU A 224 9.32 -11.84 0.16
C LEU A 224 8.92 -13.08 0.97
N CYS A 225 9.90 -13.83 1.48
CA CYS A 225 9.68 -14.94 2.39
C CYS A 225 8.98 -14.49 3.67
N ALA A 226 9.51 -13.46 4.34
CA ALA A 226 8.89 -12.91 5.53
C ALA A 226 7.47 -12.38 5.26
N MET A 227 7.24 -11.76 4.10
CA MET A 227 5.92 -11.26 3.69
C MET A 227 4.90 -12.39 3.56
N HIS A 228 5.24 -13.51 2.92
CA HIS A 228 4.27 -14.60 2.76
C HIS A 228 3.86 -15.22 4.10
N GLN A 229 4.74 -15.20 5.11
CA GLN A 229 4.47 -15.74 6.45
C GLN A 229 3.65 -14.75 7.29
N ALA A 230 4.00 -13.47 7.20
CA ALA A 230 3.47 -12.45 8.10
C ALA A 230 2.20 -11.75 7.58
N CYS A 231 1.92 -11.76 6.27
CA CYS A 231 0.85 -10.98 5.65
C CYS A 231 -0.25 -11.84 4.99
N PRO A 232 -1.00 -12.68 5.75
CA PRO A 232 -1.95 -13.63 5.16
C PRO A 232 -3.13 -12.97 4.45
N ASN A 233 -3.56 -11.78 4.89
CA ASN A 233 -4.75 -11.09 4.38
C ASN A 233 -4.45 -10.06 3.27
N LEU A 234 -3.27 -10.14 2.65
CA LEU A 234 -2.88 -9.17 1.64
C LEU A 234 -3.73 -9.30 0.37
N THR A 235 -4.37 -8.20 -0.04
CA THR A 235 -5.25 -8.17 -1.23
C THR A 235 -4.65 -7.43 -2.41
N ARG A 236 -3.72 -6.49 -2.17
CA ARG A 236 -3.05 -5.71 -3.20
C ARG A 236 -1.56 -5.66 -2.91
N LEU A 237 -0.76 -6.08 -3.87
CA LEU A 237 0.69 -6.08 -3.77
C LEU A 237 1.28 -5.37 -4.97
N HIS A 238 2.09 -4.35 -4.70
CA HIS A 238 2.88 -3.66 -5.70
C HIS A 238 4.36 -3.94 -5.40
N LEU A 239 5.06 -4.55 -6.35
CA LEU A 239 6.47 -4.86 -6.26
C LEU A 239 7.22 -4.04 -7.31
N ARG A 240 7.85 -2.95 -6.86
CA ARG A 240 8.78 -2.16 -7.66
C ARG A 240 10.20 -2.54 -7.27
N ILE A 241 10.55 -3.76 -7.65
CA ILE A 241 11.80 -4.41 -7.25
C ILE A 241 12.64 -4.69 -8.49
N PRO A 242 13.98 -4.56 -8.41
CA PRO A 242 14.83 -4.79 -9.56
C PRO A 242 14.83 -6.27 -9.95
N TYR A 243 15.11 -7.20 -9.04
CA TYR A 243 15.43 -8.58 -9.42
C TYR A 243 14.22 -9.53 -9.42
N MET A 244 13.12 -9.14 -10.07
CA MET A 244 11.93 -10.00 -10.14
C MET A 244 12.13 -11.18 -11.11
N ASN A 245 11.99 -12.41 -10.59
CA ASN A 245 12.09 -13.67 -11.35
C ASN A 245 10.96 -14.64 -10.94
N ASP A 246 10.92 -15.85 -11.53
CA ASP A 246 9.88 -16.83 -11.21
C ASP A 246 9.99 -17.38 -9.76
N GLU A 247 11.19 -17.41 -9.15
CA GLU A 247 11.35 -17.83 -7.75
C GLU A 247 10.74 -16.81 -6.78
N ALA A 248 10.99 -15.52 -7.00
CA ALA A 248 10.35 -14.44 -6.28
C ALA A 248 8.83 -14.45 -6.49
N LEU A 249 8.36 -14.74 -7.72
CA LEU A 249 6.93 -14.91 -7.99
C LEU A 249 6.33 -16.08 -7.20
N ARG A 250 7.06 -17.19 -7.04
CA ARG A 250 6.61 -18.35 -6.27
C ARG A 250 6.29 -17.98 -4.83
N GLU A 251 7.09 -17.11 -4.20
CA GLU A 251 6.79 -16.66 -2.83
C GLU A 251 5.48 -15.84 -2.76
N VAL A 252 5.14 -15.13 -3.83
CA VAL A 252 3.87 -14.38 -3.95
C VAL A 252 2.67 -15.32 -4.11
N THR A 253 2.83 -16.53 -4.66
CA THR A 253 1.69 -17.44 -4.89
C THR A 253 1.07 -17.97 -3.61
N PHE A 254 1.78 -17.92 -2.49
CA PHE A 254 1.25 -18.27 -1.17
C PHE A 254 0.23 -17.25 -0.64
N LEU A 255 0.14 -16.05 -1.22
CA LEU A 255 -0.83 -15.01 -0.85
C LEU A 255 -2.21 -15.31 -1.47
N LYS A 256 -2.97 -16.19 -0.82
CA LYS A 256 -4.24 -16.74 -1.34
C LYS A 256 -5.34 -15.70 -1.59
N TYR A 257 -5.32 -14.57 -0.89
CA TYR A 257 -6.36 -13.52 -1.00
C TYR A 257 -5.98 -12.38 -1.95
N LEU A 258 -4.87 -12.51 -2.68
CA LEU A 258 -4.36 -11.47 -3.56
C LEU A 258 -5.30 -11.24 -4.75
N LYS A 259 -5.78 -10.00 -4.88
CA LYS A 259 -6.66 -9.52 -5.96
C LYS A 259 -5.95 -8.63 -6.96
N LEU A 260 -4.86 -7.96 -6.55
CA LEU A 260 -4.06 -7.10 -7.42
C LEU A 260 -2.59 -7.44 -7.22
N LEU A 261 -1.91 -7.73 -8.33
CA LEU A 261 -0.47 -7.88 -8.39
C LEU A 261 0.08 -6.90 -9.42
N ASP A 262 0.91 -5.98 -8.96
CA ASP A 262 1.56 -4.97 -9.78
C ASP A 262 3.07 -5.19 -9.77
N LEU A 263 3.62 -5.57 -10.92
CA LEU A 263 5.04 -5.75 -11.18
C LEU A 263 5.59 -4.63 -12.08
N ASN A 264 4.84 -3.54 -12.29
CA ASN A 264 5.27 -2.40 -13.10
C ASN A 264 6.33 -1.59 -12.34
N GLY A 265 7.58 -1.60 -12.81
CA GLY A 265 8.66 -0.79 -12.21
C GLY A 265 10.06 -1.40 -12.24
N ALA A 266 10.23 -2.58 -12.83
CA ALA A 266 11.53 -3.20 -13.06
C ALA A 266 12.05 -2.79 -14.46
N SER A 267 12.51 -1.54 -14.62
CA SER A 267 12.77 -0.97 -15.96
C SER A 267 13.93 -1.62 -16.74
N GLU A 268 14.69 -2.55 -16.18
CA GLU A 268 15.73 -3.32 -16.91
C GLU A 268 15.79 -4.81 -16.54
N THR A 269 14.91 -5.30 -15.65
CA THR A 269 15.38 -6.23 -14.64
C THR A 269 14.38 -7.37 -14.31
N THR A 270 13.18 -7.33 -14.91
CA THR A 270 12.20 -8.45 -15.05
C THR A 270 12.52 -9.42 -16.20
N VAL A 271 13.71 -9.32 -16.81
CA VAL A 271 14.16 -10.17 -17.92
C VAL A 271 14.17 -11.66 -17.55
N ASN A 272 14.20 -12.01 -16.26
CA ASN A 272 14.19 -13.41 -15.82
C ASN A 272 12.81 -13.95 -15.45
N LEU A 273 11.76 -13.12 -15.49
CA LEU A 273 10.40 -13.56 -15.20
C LEU A 273 9.79 -14.20 -16.45
N THR A 274 9.54 -15.51 -16.42
CA THR A 274 8.90 -16.21 -17.55
C THR A 274 7.38 -16.32 -17.38
N GLY A 275 6.87 -16.12 -16.17
CA GLY A 275 5.45 -16.23 -15.82
C GLY A 275 5.04 -17.66 -15.44
N LYS A 276 6.00 -18.51 -15.06
CA LYS A 276 5.80 -19.95 -14.83
C LYS A 276 4.74 -20.25 -13.76
N TYR A 277 4.61 -19.39 -12.76
CA TYR A 277 3.77 -19.61 -11.58
C TYR A 277 2.50 -18.74 -11.54
N PHE A 278 2.18 -18.00 -12.61
CA PHE A 278 1.00 -17.15 -12.60
C PHE A 278 -0.31 -17.95 -12.50
N ASP A 279 -0.32 -19.22 -12.93
CA ASP A 279 -1.47 -20.13 -12.84
C ASP A 279 -1.90 -20.44 -11.40
N GLN A 280 -0.99 -20.25 -10.43
CA GLN A 280 -1.25 -20.45 -9.01
C GLN A 280 -1.97 -19.26 -8.34
N LEU A 281 -2.10 -18.12 -9.02
CA LEU A 281 -2.74 -16.90 -8.49
C LEU A 281 -4.27 -16.92 -8.71
N GLN A 282 -4.99 -17.75 -7.95
CA GLN A 282 -6.39 -18.12 -8.25
C GLN A 282 -7.44 -17.01 -8.09
N ASN A 283 -7.14 -15.91 -7.39
CA ASN A 283 -8.10 -14.84 -7.06
C ASN A 283 -7.80 -13.48 -7.70
N LEU A 284 -6.91 -13.47 -8.69
CA LEU A 284 -6.41 -12.24 -9.26
C LEU A 284 -7.48 -11.54 -10.13
N SER A 285 -7.71 -10.27 -9.85
CA SER A 285 -8.61 -9.38 -10.60
C SER A 285 -7.85 -8.32 -11.40
N THR A 286 -6.62 -8.00 -11.01
CA THR A 286 -5.76 -7.01 -11.66
C THR A 286 -4.34 -7.54 -11.72
N LEU A 287 -3.77 -7.58 -12.92
CA LEU A 287 -2.39 -7.98 -13.16
C LEU A 287 -1.68 -6.89 -13.94
N TYR A 288 -0.60 -6.33 -13.39
CA TYR A 288 0.26 -5.42 -14.12
C TYR A 288 1.65 -6.02 -14.31
N ILE A 289 2.04 -6.24 -15.56
CA ILE A 289 3.30 -6.86 -15.97
C ILE A 289 3.98 -6.08 -17.10
N ARG A 290 3.99 -4.74 -16.98
CA ARG A 290 4.65 -3.85 -17.94
C ARG A 290 6.15 -4.12 -17.99
N ASN A 291 6.70 -4.14 -19.21
CA ASN A 291 8.11 -4.34 -19.54
C ASN A 291 8.66 -5.69 -19.04
N CYS A 292 7.80 -6.69 -18.80
CA CYS A 292 8.21 -8.06 -18.54
C CYS A 292 8.54 -8.78 -19.86
N THR A 293 9.68 -8.44 -20.45
CA THR A 293 10.05 -8.80 -21.84
C THR A 293 10.20 -10.30 -22.10
N ASN A 294 10.50 -11.11 -21.07
CA ASN A 294 10.76 -12.54 -21.19
C ASN A 294 9.56 -13.43 -20.82
N ILE A 295 8.39 -12.84 -20.58
CA ILE A 295 7.15 -13.59 -20.37
C ILE A 295 6.92 -14.51 -21.57
N LYS A 296 6.80 -15.82 -21.31
CA LYS A 296 6.61 -16.80 -22.37
C LYS A 296 5.13 -16.96 -22.65
N GLN A 297 4.74 -16.83 -23.92
CA GLN A 297 3.35 -17.05 -24.36
C GLN A 297 2.79 -18.38 -23.86
N ARG A 298 3.56 -19.47 -23.91
CA ARG A 298 3.14 -20.79 -23.39
C ARG A 298 2.65 -20.74 -21.94
N ASN A 299 3.32 -19.98 -21.07
CA ASN A 299 2.96 -19.91 -19.66
C ASN A 299 1.67 -19.09 -19.48
N MET A 300 1.50 -18.03 -20.27
CA MET A 300 0.26 -17.26 -20.28
C MET A 300 -0.92 -18.08 -20.81
N LEU A 301 -0.71 -18.93 -21.81
CA LEU A 301 -1.76 -19.83 -22.32
C LEU A 301 -2.16 -20.90 -21.28
N LEU A 302 -1.23 -21.29 -20.40
CA LEU A 302 -1.47 -22.24 -19.31
C LEU A 302 -2.20 -21.62 -18.11
N LEU A 303 -2.39 -20.30 -18.09
CA LEU A 303 -3.21 -19.64 -17.07
C LEU A 303 -4.59 -20.32 -17.02
N SER A 304 -4.97 -20.75 -15.82
CA SER A 304 -6.23 -21.47 -15.65
C SER A 304 -7.41 -20.62 -16.12
N LYS A 305 -8.44 -21.29 -16.66
CA LYS A 305 -9.70 -20.64 -17.07
C LYS A 305 -10.30 -19.78 -15.94
N SER A 306 -10.08 -20.18 -14.68
CA SER A 306 -10.56 -19.46 -13.50
C SER A 306 -9.92 -18.08 -13.35
N ILE A 307 -8.61 -17.96 -13.62
CA ILE A 307 -7.89 -16.68 -13.51
C ILE A 307 -8.42 -15.71 -14.56
N TYR A 308 -8.52 -16.13 -15.81
CA TYR A 308 -9.04 -15.27 -16.88
C TYR A 308 -10.47 -14.78 -16.61
N LYS A 309 -11.32 -15.63 -16.03
CA LYS A 309 -12.68 -15.24 -15.64
C LYS A 309 -12.72 -14.19 -14.54
N ASN A 310 -11.73 -14.16 -13.65
CA ASN A 310 -11.66 -13.20 -12.55
C ASN A 310 -11.00 -11.87 -12.93
N LEU A 311 -10.14 -11.88 -13.96
CA LEU A 311 -9.42 -10.70 -14.41
C LEU A 311 -10.38 -9.61 -14.93
N ARG A 312 -10.23 -8.42 -14.37
CA ARG A 312 -10.90 -7.18 -14.78
C ARG A 312 -9.95 -6.22 -15.47
N THR A 313 -8.67 -6.27 -15.09
CA THR A 313 -7.65 -5.38 -15.63
C THR A 313 -6.36 -6.14 -15.88
N ILE A 314 -5.76 -5.92 -17.05
CA ILE A 314 -4.42 -6.43 -17.38
C ILE A 314 -3.58 -5.34 -18.05
N ASP A 315 -2.34 -5.18 -17.59
CA ASP A 315 -1.31 -4.34 -18.24
C ASP A 315 -0.18 -5.23 -18.76
N ILE A 316 -0.04 -5.30 -20.08
CA ILE A 316 0.96 -6.11 -20.79
C ILE A 316 1.77 -5.26 -21.77
N ARG A 317 1.88 -3.95 -21.51
CA ARG A 317 2.77 -3.07 -22.28
C ARG A 317 4.21 -3.56 -22.19
N GLY A 318 4.96 -3.54 -23.28
CA GLY A 318 6.36 -4.02 -23.30
C GLY A 318 6.52 -5.54 -23.14
N CYS A 319 5.48 -6.33 -23.46
CA CYS A 319 5.54 -7.79 -23.53
C CYS A 319 5.51 -8.28 -25.00
N PRO A 320 6.62 -8.20 -25.75
CA PRO A 320 6.64 -8.45 -27.20
C PRO A 320 6.40 -9.92 -27.59
N GLN A 321 6.52 -10.84 -26.64
CA GLN A 321 6.34 -12.28 -26.88
C GLN A 321 4.87 -12.71 -26.93
N LEU A 322 3.92 -11.85 -26.56
CA LEU A 322 2.49 -12.17 -26.56
C LEU A 322 1.90 -11.91 -27.94
N LYS A 323 1.58 -12.99 -28.66
CA LYS A 323 1.03 -12.94 -30.02
C LYS A 323 -0.46 -13.30 -30.06
N LYS A 324 -1.04 -13.34 -31.25
CA LYS A 324 -2.45 -13.64 -31.53
C LYS A 324 -3.09 -14.73 -30.65
N GLN A 325 -2.47 -15.90 -30.51
CA GLN A 325 -3.05 -17.00 -29.72
C GLN A 325 -3.34 -16.62 -28.26
N PHE A 326 -2.52 -15.77 -27.65
CA PHE A 326 -2.78 -15.26 -26.30
C PHE A 326 -4.06 -14.44 -26.27
N PHE A 327 -4.24 -13.54 -27.23
CA PHE A 327 -5.44 -12.71 -27.34
C PHE A 327 -6.69 -13.56 -27.67
N ASP A 328 -6.56 -14.64 -28.45
CA ASP A 328 -7.66 -15.57 -28.71
C ASP A 328 -8.13 -16.22 -27.40
N CYS A 329 -7.19 -16.70 -26.57
CA CYS A 329 -7.52 -17.23 -25.24
C CYS A 329 -8.12 -16.17 -24.32
N LEU A 330 -7.60 -14.93 -24.37
CA LEU A 330 -8.14 -13.83 -23.56
C LEU A 330 -9.60 -13.54 -23.93
N VAL A 331 -9.95 -13.56 -25.22
CA VAL A 331 -11.33 -13.40 -25.69
C VAL A 331 -12.20 -14.58 -25.27
N GLN A 332 -11.66 -15.80 -25.35
CA GLN A 332 -12.39 -17.02 -25.01
C GLN A 332 -12.78 -17.11 -23.52
N TRP A 333 -11.93 -16.64 -22.62
CA TRP A 333 -12.10 -16.84 -21.17
C TRP A 333 -12.25 -15.55 -20.36
N GLY A 334 -11.89 -14.39 -20.91
CA GLY A 334 -11.82 -13.09 -20.24
C GLY A 334 -13.13 -12.31 -20.21
N GLU A 335 -14.25 -12.95 -19.89
CA GLU A 335 -15.60 -12.35 -19.94
C GLU A 335 -15.75 -11.08 -19.08
N ASN A 336 -14.98 -10.98 -17.99
CA ASN A 336 -15.02 -9.86 -17.04
C ASN A 336 -13.97 -8.78 -17.29
N LEU A 337 -13.14 -8.92 -18.34
CA LEU A 337 -12.09 -7.96 -18.62
C LEU A 337 -12.69 -6.61 -19.00
N TRP A 338 -12.45 -5.62 -18.15
CA TRP A 338 -12.95 -4.25 -18.28
C TRP A 338 -11.90 -3.32 -18.87
N GLN A 339 -10.63 -3.52 -18.53
CA GLN A 339 -9.51 -2.69 -18.95
C GLN A 339 -8.32 -3.52 -19.45
N ILE A 340 -7.76 -3.06 -20.57
CA ILE A 340 -6.54 -3.62 -21.16
C ILE A 340 -5.56 -2.49 -21.48
N LEU A 341 -4.28 -2.69 -21.13
CA LEU A 341 -3.20 -1.78 -21.47
C LEU A 341 -2.18 -2.54 -22.32
N LEU A 342 -1.90 -2.03 -23.51
CA LEU A 342 -1.15 -2.69 -24.57
C LEU A 342 -0.12 -1.75 -25.19
N SER A 343 0.97 -2.31 -25.69
CA SER A 343 1.86 -1.60 -26.61
C SER A 343 1.36 -1.82 -28.04
N ILE A 344 1.59 -0.87 -28.93
CA ILE A 344 1.45 -1.11 -30.37
C ILE A 344 2.41 -2.24 -30.74
N GLN A 345 1.89 -3.22 -31.46
CA GLN A 345 2.62 -4.39 -31.94
C GLN A 345 2.36 -4.54 -33.44
N THR A 346 3.27 -5.22 -34.13
CA THR A 346 3.11 -5.55 -35.56
C THR A 346 1.99 -6.56 -35.80
N ASP A 347 1.73 -7.45 -34.84
CA ASP A 347 0.69 -8.48 -34.94
C ASP A 347 -0.69 -7.90 -34.59
N PRO A 348 -1.76 -8.24 -35.35
CA PRO A 348 -3.10 -7.74 -35.09
C PRO A 348 -3.69 -8.38 -33.83
N TYR A 349 -4.14 -7.54 -32.89
CA TYR A 349 -4.82 -7.95 -31.65
C TYR A 349 -6.26 -7.43 -31.57
N GLU A 350 -6.87 -7.11 -32.71
CA GLU A 350 -8.23 -6.55 -32.83
C GLU A 350 -9.32 -7.46 -32.26
N GLN A 351 -9.06 -8.76 -32.15
CA GLN A 351 -9.97 -9.72 -31.51
C GLN A 351 -10.34 -9.34 -30.08
N ILE A 352 -9.52 -8.54 -29.37
CA ILE A 352 -9.88 -8.01 -28.04
C ILE A 352 -11.18 -7.19 -28.08
N PHE A 353 -11.58 -6.64 -29.23
CA PHE A 353 -12.85 -5.94 -29.40
C PHE A 353 -14.07 -6.86 -29.31
N LEU A 354 -13.89 -8.18 -29.29
CA LEU A 354 -14.95 -9.15 -29.03
C LEU A 354 -15.23 -9.33 -27.53
N LEU A 355 -14.35 -8.83 -26.64
CA LEU A 355 -14.55 -8.93 -25.18
C LEU A 355 -15.81 -8.18 -24.74
N PRO A 356 -16.76 -8.83 -24.05
CA PRO A 356 -18.09 -8.24 -23.83
C PRO A 356 -18.05 -7.03 -22.89
N ARG A 357 -17.23 -7.06 -21.83
CA ARG A 357 -17.18 -6.01 -20.79
C ARG A 357 -16.05 -4.99 -20.96
N LEU A 358 -15.30 -5.06 -22.07
CA LEU A 358 -14.18 -4.15 -22.32
C LEU A 358 -14.70 -2.73 -22.57
N LYS A 359 -14.26 -1.78 -21.72
CA LYS A 359 -14.66 -0.37 -21.80
C LYS A 359 -13.50 0.60 -21.70
N CYS A 360 -12.31 0.13 -21.32
CA CYS A 360 -11.11 0.94 -21.18
C CYS A 360 -9.94 0.34 -21.95
N ILE A 361 -9.37 1.11 -22.87
CA ILE A 361 -8.16 0.73 -23.60
C ILE A 361 -7.08 1.79 -23.36
N TYR A 362 -5.88 1.36 -23.00
CA TYR A 362 -4.66 2.16 -23.07
C TYR A 362 -3.77 1.57 -24.16
N LEU A 363 -3.39 2.37 -25.17
CA LEU A 363 -2.35 2.02 -26.15
C LEU A 363 -1.11 2.90 -25.95
N ASN A 364 0.07 2.28 -26.03
CA ASN A 364 1.38 2.95 -25.92
C ASN A 364 2.25 2.63 -27.15
N SER A 365 2.96 3.61 -27.71
CA SER A 365 3.90 3.43 -28.82
C SER A 365 5.39 3.35 -28.40
N GLU A 366 5.71 3.10 -27.12
CA GLU A 366 7.08 3.11 -26.55
C GLU A 366 8.18 2.38 -27.35
N TYR A 367 7.82 1.46 -28.26
CA TYR A 367 8.75 0.66 -29.06
C TYR A 367 8.62 0.84 -30.58
N THR A 368 7.77 1.76 -31.06
CA THR A 368 7.55 1.97 -32.49
C THR A 368 7.07 3.40 -32.76
N GLU A 369 7.63 4.01 -33.80
CA GLU A 369 7.15 5.28 -34.36
C GLU A 369 6.19 5.06 -35.54
N ASP A 370 5.86 3.80 -35.85
CA ASP A 370 5.03 3.45 -36.99
C ASP A 370 3.60 3.94 -36.79
N GLU A 371 2.97 4.29 -37.90
CA GLU A 371 1.56 4.62 -37.93
C GLU A 371 0.74 3.36 -37.57
N ILE A 372 -0.27 3.54 -36.72
CA ILE A 372 -1.25 2.48 -36.44
C ILE A 372 -2.10 2.27 -37.69
N ASP A 373 -2.35 1.02 -38.10
CA ASP A 373 -3.28 0.76 -39.21
C ASP A 373 -4.66 1.37 -38.91
N ALA A 374 -5.17 2.18 -39.85
CA ALA A 374 -6.48 2.80 -39.78
C ALA A 374 -7.63 1.80 -39.57
N SER A 375 -7.45 0.56 -40.03
CA SER A 375 -8.44 -0.51 -39.84
C SER A 375 -8.70 -0.82 -38.35
N TYR A 376 -7.73 -0.54 -37.47
CA TYR A 376 -7.84 -0.76 -36.02
C TYR A 376 -8.96 0.07 -35.39
N PHE A 377 -8.91 1.40 -35.57
CA PHE A 377 -9.89 2.30 -34.96
C PHE A 377 -11.26 2.21 -35.65
N TYR A 378 -11.30 1.92 -36.95
CA TYR A 378 -12.54 1.59 -37.65
C TYR A 378 -13.24 0.37 -37.02
N LYS A 379 -12.50 -0.72 -36.78
CA LYS A 379 -13.05 -1.92 -36.13
C LYS A 379 -13.44 -1.65 -34.68
N LEU A 380 -12.65 -0.87 -33.95
CA LEU A 380 -13.00 -0.45 -32.59
C LEU A 380 -14.33 0.31 -32.57
N ALA A 381 -14.50 1.31 -33.44
CA ALA A 381 -15.74 2.07 -33.56
C ALA A 381 -16.92 1.16 -33.90
N LYS A 382 -16.76 0.30 -34.90
CA LYS A 382 -17.80 -0.63 -35.37
C LYS A 382 -18.25 -1.64 -34.30
N LEU A 383 -17.33 -2.21 -33.54
CA LEU A 383 -17.62 -3.29 -32.58
C LEU A 383 -17.91 -2.77 -31.17
N LYS A 384 -17.40 -1.59 -30.81
CA LYS A 384 -17.38 -1.09 -29.43
C LYS A 384 -17.88 0.35 -29.26
N GLY A 385 -18.39 1.00 -30.32
CA GLY A 385 -18.86 2.39 -30.29
C GLY A 385 -19.91 2.70 -29.23
N HIS A 386 -20.75 1.73 -28.87
CA HIS A 386 -21.81 1.91 -27.87
C HIS A 386 -21.43 1.55 -26.42
N GLN A 387 -20.18 1.15 -26.15
CA GLN A 387 -19.77 0.76 -24.80
C GLN A 387 -18.42 1.31 -24.33
N MET A 388 -17.54 1.76 -25.23
CA MET A 388 -16.25 2.33 -24.82
C MET A 388 -16.45 3.58 -23.97
N GLU A 389 -15.81 3.60 -22.79
CA GLU A 389 -15.89 4.72 -21.85
C GLU A 389 -14.54 5.46 -21.75
N ILE A 390 -13.41 4.75 -21.87
CA ILE A 390 -12.08 5.34 -21.71
C ILE A 390 -11.16 4.86 -22.83
N LEU A 391 -10.56 5.82 -23.55
CA LEU A 391 -9.53 5.56 -24.54
C LEU A 391 -8.32 6.45 -24.22
N ARG A 392 -7.17 5.81 -23.94
CA ARG A 392 -5.90 6.50 -23.71
C ARG A 392 -4.90 6.10 -24.77
N LEU A 393 -4.40 7.06 -25.52
CA LEU A 393 -3.46 6.89 -26.60
C LEU A 393 -2.18 7.67 -26.26
N ASP A 394 -1.22 6.95 -25.69
CA ASP A 394 0.13 7.45 -25.45
C ASP A 394 1.02 7.06 -26.64
N THR A 395 0.66 7.61 -27.79
CA THR A 395 1.19 7.22 -29.09
C THR A 395 1.61 8.48 -29.86
N PRO A 396 2.70 9.17 -29.42
CA PRO A 396 3.13 10.42 -30.04
C PRO A 396 3.37 10.24 -31.55
N SER A 397 2.74 11.10 -32.35
CA SER A 397 2.88 11.13 -33.82
C SER A 397 2.46 9.87 -34.59
N CYS A 398 1.85 8.86 -33.95
CA CYS A 398 1.40 7.61 -34.62
C CYS A 398 -0.04 7.69 -35.17
N LEU A 399 -0.75 8.80 -34.97
CA LEU A 399 -2.16 8.96 -35.37
C LEU A 399 -2.34 9.90 -36.57
N THR A 400 -3.28 9.55 -37.46
CA THR A 400 -3.76 10.41 -38.55
C THR A 400 -5.19 10.88 -38.29
N LYS A 401 -5.67 11.86 -39.09
CA LYS A 401 -7.06 12.34 -39.02
C LYS A 401 -8.08 11.22 -39.16
N LYS A 402 -7.82 10.24 -40.03
CA LYS A 402 -8.71 9.10 -40.24
C LYS A 402 -8.91 8.29 -38.96
N HIS A 403 -7.86 8.08 -38.17
CA HIS A 403 -7.96 7.41 -36.87
C HIS A 403 -8.88 8.18 -35.92
N LEU A 404 -8.67 9.49 -35.85
CA LEU A 404 -9.38 10.38 -34.94
C LEU A 404 -10.86 10.51 -35.32
N PHE A 405 -11.19 10.48 -36.61
CA PHE A 405 -12.58 10.46 -37.10
C PHE A 405 -13.32 9.19 -36.65
N HIS A 406 -12.68 8.02 -36.73
CA HIS A 406 -13.28 6.79 -36.19
C HIS A 406 -13.40 6.82 -34.66
N ILE A 407 -12.44 7.42 -33.95
CA ILE A 407 -12.54 7.61 -32.49
C ILE A 407 -13.75 8.51 -32.13
N ALA A 408 -14.08 9.49 -32.97
CA ALA A 408 -15.25 10.36 -32.78
C ALA A 408 -16.59 9.60 -32.84
N GLU A 409 -16.62 8.39 -33.42
CA GLU A 409 -17.81 7.53 -33.47
C GLU A 409 -18.08 6.80 -32.13
N LEU A 410 -17.16 6.87 -31.16
CA LEU A 410 -17.31 6.25 -29.83
C LEU A 410 -18.27 7.07 -28.93
N GLY A 411 -19.57 7.05 -29.24
CA GLY A 411 -20.57 7.93 -28.62
C GLY A 411 -20.75 7.83 -27.09
N LYS A 412 -20.23 6.77 -26.44
CA LYS A 412 -20.24 6.62 -24.97
C LYS A 412 -18.92 7.00 -24.28
N LEU A 413 -17.96 7.52 -25.04
CA LEU A 413 -16.65 7.87 -24.51
C LEU A 413 -16.77 9.01 -23.49
N LYS A 414 -16.22 8.77 -22.29
CA LYS A 414 -16.14 9.73 -21.19
C LYS A 414 -14.76 10.33 -21.04
N ARG A 415 -13.71 9.57 -21.36
CA ARG A 415 -12.33 10.04 -21.27
C ARG A 415 -11.56 9.70 -22.53
N LEU A 416 -11.00 10.72 -23.16
CA LEU A 416 -10.13 10.62 -24.33
C LEU A 416 -8.79 11.27 -24.02
N GLU A 417 -7.71 10.53 -24.18
CA GLU A 417 -6.34 11.06 -24.12
C GLU A 417 -5.63 10.76 -25.44
N VAL A 418 -5.20 11.81 -26.15
CA VAL A 418 -4.57 11.76 -27.47
C VAL A 418 -3.37 12.71 -27.53
N SER A 419 -2.58 12.72 -26.47
CA SER A 419 -1.47 13.64 -26.31
C SER A 419 -0.42 13.47 -27.43
N ARG A 420 0.24 14.58 -27.81
CA ARG A 420 1.38 14.65 -28.72
C ARG A 420 1.09 14.11 -30.12
N ASN A 421 -0.11 14.37 -30.63
CA ASN A 421 -0.50 13.99 -31.98
C ASN A 421 -0.79 15.25 -32.81
N PRO A 422 0.05 15.60 -33.79
CA PRO A 422 -0.14 16.80 -34.62
C PRO A 422 -1.37 16.70 -35.53
N ALA A 423 -1.87 15.48 -35.77
CA ALA A 423 -3.13 15.25 -36.49
C ALA A 423 -4.38 15.73 -35.72
N VAL A 424 -4.27 16.00 -34.41
CA VAL A 424 -5.34 16.64 -33.64
C VAL A 424 -5.33 18.14 -33.97
N ASP A 425 -6.21 18.52 -34.88
CA ASP A 425 -6.43 19.90 -35.34
C ASP A 425 -7.92 20.27 -35.32
N ASP A 426 -8.24 21.45 -35.85
CA ASP A 426 -9.58 22.02 -35.78
C ASP A 426 -10.65 21.13 -36.45
N ASP A 427 -10.32 20.43 -37.54
CA ASP A 427 -11.23 19.48 -38.21
C ASP A 427 -11.57 18.30 -37.28
N VAL A 428 -10.55 17.73 -36.64
CA VAL A 428 -10.73 16.64 -35.67
C VAL A 428 -11.53 17.12 -34.45
N MET A 429 -11.33 18.35 -34.00
CA MET A 429 -12.08 18.92 -32.88
C MET A 429 -13.57 19.09 -33.22
N GLN A 430 -13.91 19.43 -34.46
CA GLN A 430 -15.31 19.42 -34.92
C GLN A 430 -15.91 18.02 -34.87
N GLU A 431 -15.16 17.00 -35.26
CA GLU A 431 -15.60 15.62 -35.16
C GLU A 431 -15.80 15.18 -33.70
N PHE A 432 -14.89 15.55 -32.80
CA PHE A 432 -15.01 15.28 -31.37
C PHE A 432 -16.22 15.96 -30.71
N CYS A 433 -16.83 16.97 -31.31
CA CYS A 433 -18.11 17.53 -30.85
C CYS A 433 -19.26 16.51 -30.86
N LYS A 434 -19.11 15.37 -31.57
CA LYS A 434 -20.06 14.23 -31.55
C LYS A 434 -20.02 13.44 -30.24
N LEU A 435 -18.95 13.55 -29.44
CA LEU A 435 -18.73 12.83 -28.19
C LEU A 435 -19.52 13.46 -27.03
N LYS A 436 -20.85 13.29 -27.01
CA LYS A 436 -21.74 13.95 -26.04
C LYS A 436 -21.56 13.51 -24.58
N CYS A 437 -20.96 12.34 -24.36
CA CYS A 437 -20.66 11.82 -23.02
C CYS A 437 -19.27 12.21 -22.50
N LEU A 438 -18.49 13.00 -23.25
CA LEU A 438 -17.11 13.30 -22.89
C LEU A 438 -17.04 14.14 -21.61
N GLU A 439 -16.32 13.64 -20.61
CA GLU A 439 -16.08 14.25 -19.31
C GLU A 439 -14.64 14.77 -19.19
N ASN A 440 -13.67 14.10 -19.80
CA ASN A 440 -12.24 14.40 -19.73
C ASN A 440 -11.59 14.34 -21.12
N LEU A 441 -10.90 15.42 -21.50
CA LEU A 441 -10.11 15.49 -22.72
C LEU A 441 -8.65 15.83 -22.41
N ASP A 442 -7.71 15.00 -22.86
CA ASP A 442 -6.28 15.30 -22.83
C ASP A 442 -5.74 15.41 -24.26
N ILE A 443 -5.34 16.63 -24.62
CA ILE A 443 -4.70 16.97 -25.90
C ILE A 443 -3.32 17.59 -25.67
N LEU A 444 -2.63 17.21 -24.57
CA LEU A 444 -1.31 17.72 -24.24
C LEU A 444 -0.36 17.64 -25.44
N GLY A 445 0.27 18.76 -25.81
CA GLY A 445 1.22 18.81 -26.92
C GLY A 445 0.60 18.78 -28.32
N CYS A 446 -0.73 18.83 -28.45
CA CYS A 446 -1.42 18.96 -29.74
C CYS A 446 -1.43 20.44 -30.16
N GLY A 447 -0.42 20.85 -30.91
CA GLY A 447 -0.15 22.25 -31.23
C GLY A 447 -0.95 22.87 -32.39
N ASN A 448 -1.87 22.12 -33.01
CA ASN A 448 -2.62 22.55 -34.20
C ASN A 448 -4.08 22.92 -33.89
N VAL A 449 -4.50 22.88 -32.63
CA VAL A 449 -5.86 23.26 -32.18
C VAL A 449 -5.91 24.73 -31.82
N ASN A 450 -6.91 25.45 -32.35
CA ASN A 450 -7.13 26.87 -32.08
C ASN A 450 -8.20 27.12 -30.99
N ASN A 451 -8.30 28.38 -30.52
CA ASN A 451 -9.25 28.78 -29.48
C ASN A 451 -10.72 28.48 -29.86
N ALA A 452 -11.13 28.81 -31.09
CA ALA A 452 -12.52 28.67 -31.54
C ALA A 452 -12.97 27.19 -31.60
N ALA A 453 -12.11 26.30 -32.10
CA ALA A 453 -12.39 24.88 -32.18
C ALA A 453 -12.57 24.26 -30.79
N LEU A 454 -11.70 24.60 -29.84
CA LEU A 454 -11.81 24.10 -28.47
C LEU A 454 -13.01 24.69 -27.72
N THR A 455 -13.31 25.99 -27.89
CA THR A 455 -14.54 26.62 -27.37
C THR A 455 -15.79 25.93 -27.91
N LYS A 456 -15.81 25.57 -29.20
CA LYS A 456 -16.94 24.85 -29.82
C LYS A 456 -17.12 23.45 -29.22
N LEU A 457 -16.02 22.77 -28.90
CA LEU A 457 -16.06 21.49 -28.20
C LEU A 457 -16.63 21.65 -26.78
N VAL A 458 -16.20 22.67 -26.05
CA VAL A 458 -16.78 23.00 -24.73
C VAL A 458 -18.29 23.17 -24.87
N GLU A 459 -18.78 23.98 -25.81
CA GLU A 459 -20.21 24.16 -26.07
C GLU A 459 -20.94 22.83 -26.39
N SER A 460 -20.33 22.00 -27.23
CA SER A 460 -20.96 20.80 -27.79
C SER A 460 -20.98 19.58 -26.86
N CYS A 461 -20.09 19.52 -25.87
CA CYS A 461 -19.92 18.42 -24.93
C CYS A 461 -20.37 18.83 -23.53
N PRO A 462 -21.65 18.63 -23.14
CA PRO A 462 -22.22 19.18 -21.91
C PRO A 462 -21.63 18.56 -20.63
N GLN A 463 -21.15 17.32 -20.69
CA GLN A 463 -20.58 16.59 -19.54
C GLN A 463 -19.10 16.91 -19.26
N LEU A 464 -18.47 17.76 -20.08
CA LEU A 464 -17.05 18.04 -20.00
C LEU A 464 -16.70 18.76 -18.69
N ARG A 465 -15.77 18.19 -17.93
CA ARG A 465 -15.36 18.65 -16.60
C ARG A 465 -13.86 18.90 -16.50
N HIS A 466 -13.05 18.29 -17.37
CA HIS A 466 -11.60 18.45 -17.33
C HIS A 466 -11.00 18.47 -18.74
N ILE A 467 -10.13 19.45 -18.97
CA ILE A 467 -9.34 19.57 -20.20
C ILE A 467 -7.87 19.77 -19.83
N ASN A 468 -6.97 18.99 -20.45
CA ASN A 468 -5.53 19.21 -20.39
C ASN A 468 -5.02 19.74 -21.74
N ILE A 469 -4.53 20.97 -21.73
CA ILE A 469 -4.05 21.73 -22.90
C ILE A 469 -2.59 22.19 -22.74
N ARG A 470 -1.82 21.50 -21.88
CA ARG A 470 -0.38 21.79 -21.74
C ARG A 470 0.31 21.64 -23.09
N TYR A 471 1.25 22.53 -23.40
CA TYR A 471 2.02 22.50 -24.65
C TYR A 471 1.19 22.66 -25.95
N CYS A 472 -0.02 23.20 -25.86
CA CYS A 472 -0.84 23.57 -27.02
C CYS A 472 -0.56 25.02 -27.45
N ARG A 473 0.46 25.21 -28.29
CA ARG A 473 1.01 26.54 -28.68
C ARG A 473 0.04 27.53 -29.33
N ARG A 474 -1.07 27.07 -29.93
CA ARG A 474 -2.07 27.92 -30.61
C ARG A 474 -3.23 28.35 -29.70
N LEU A 475 -3.24 27.90 -28.45
CA LEU A 475 -4.24 28.29 -27.47
C LEU A 475 -3.72 29.45 -26.63
N THR A 476 -4.56 30.45 -26.44
CA THR A 476 -4.25 31.65 -25.66
C THR A 476 -5.30 31.85 -24.56
N CYS A 477 -5.18 32.92 -23.75
CA CYS A 477 -6.20 33.26 -22.76
C CYS A 477 -7.59 33.51 -23.38
N LYS A 478 -7.67 33.80 -24.69
CA LYS A 478 -8.93 33.96 -25.43
C LYS A 478 -9.87 32.76 -25.27
N PHE A 479 -9.35 31.53 -25.34
CA PHE A 479 -10.17 30.32 -25.10
C PHE A 479 -10.85 30.33 -23.72
N VAL A 480 -10.13 30.79 -22.69
CA VAL A 480 -10.65 30.85 -21.33
C VAL A 480 -11.81 31.85 -21.26
N PHE A 481 -11.64 33.04 -21.82
CA PHE A 481 -12.69 34.06 -21.87
C PHE A 481 -13.90 33.62 -22.69
N ASP A 482 -13.68 33.05 -23.87
CA ASP A 482 -14.74 32.57 -24.76
C ASP A 482 -15.53 31.40 -24.14
N SER A 483 -14.93 30.66 -23.20
CA SER A 483 -15.59 29.57 -22.47
C SER A 483 -16.51 30.06 -21.33
N ILE A 484 -16.26 31.24 -20.75
CA ILE A 484 -17.02 31.73 -19.58
C ILE A 484 -18.53 31.86 -19.85
N PRO A 485 -19.00 32.48 -20.95
CA PRO A 485 -20.43 32.60 -21.23
C PRO A 485 -21.13 31.24 -21.36
N ILE A 486 -20.43 30.26 -21.94
CA ILE A 486 -20.93 28.89 -22.13
C ILE A 486 -21.06 28.17 -20.77
N LEU A 487 -20.05 28.31 -19.90
CA LEU A 487 -20.08 27.71 -18.56
C LEU A 487 -21.12 28.37 -17.67
N ARG A 488 -21.29 29.69 -17.78
CA ARG A 488 -22.32 30.46 -17.06
C ARG A 488 -23.73 30.00 -17.44
N SER A 489 -24.03 29.89 -18.73
CA SER A 489 -25.36 29.49 -19.20
C SER A 489 -25.71 28.04 -18.84
N SER A 490 -24.71 27.16 -18.78
CA SER A 490 -24.88 25.75 -18.43
C SER A 490 -24.75 25.46 -16.92
N GLY A 491 -24.33 26.43 -16.10
CA GLY A 491 -24.16 26.28 -14.66
C GLY A 491 -23.10 25.25 -14.24
N ARG A 492 -22.16 24.92 -15.13
CA ARG A 492 -21.17 23.85 -14.91
C ARG A 492 -19.77 24.39 -14.67
N LYS A 493 -18.97 23.57 -13.98
CA LYS A 493 -17.56 23.87 -13.69
C LYS A 493 -16.65 23.11 -14.63
N LEU A 494 -15.58 23.76 -15.07
CA LEU A 494 -14.57 23.17 -15.94
C LEU A 494 -13.18 23.34 -15.32
N LYS A 495 -12.48 22.23 -15.12
CA LYS A 495 -11.07 22.22 -14.74
C LYS A 495 -10.21 22.28 -16.00
N ILE A 496 -9.28 23.23 -16.05
CA ILE A 496 -8.34 23.39 -17.17
C ILE A 496 -6.92 23.25 -16.63
N THR A 497 -6.19 22.26 -17.13
CA THR A 497 -4.77 22.07 -16.82
C THR A 497 -3.93 22.73 -17.90
N VAL A 498 -3.08 23.67 -17.48
CA VAL A 498 -2.25 24.50 -18.37
C VAL A 498 -0.79 24.43 -17.97
N GLN A 499 0.10 24.67 -18.94
CA GLN A 499 1.53 24.81 -18.65
C GLN A 499 1.75 26.20 -18.08
N SER A 500 2.54 26.28 -16.99
CA SER A 500 2.86 27.53 -16.29
C SER A 500 3.36 28.66 -17.19
N SER A 501 4.01 28.34 -18.31
CA SER A 501 4.51 29.30 -19.31
C SER A 501 3.58 29.57 -20.51
N HIS A 502 2.52 28.77 -20.73
CA HIS A 502 1.66 28.88 -21.92
C HIS A 502 0.46 29.81 -21.76
N LEU A 503 0.06 30.09 -20.52
CA LEU A 503 -0.77 31.24 -20.24
C LEU A 503 0.02 32.11 -19.29
N GLU A 504 0.47 33.27 -19.75
CA GLU A 504 0.73 34.39 -18.85
C GLU A 504 -0.62 34.86 -18.29
N ILE A 505 -1.18 34.05 -17.39
CA ILE A 505 -2.30 34.41 -16.51
C ILE A 505 -1.89 35.59 -15.60
N ALA A 506 -0.59 35.94 -15.57
CA ALA A 506 -0.12 37.23 -15.07
C ALA A 506 -0.95 38.40 -15.65
N SER A 507 -1.40 38.33 -16.90
CA SER A 507 -2.31 39.33 -17.51
C SER A 507 -3.79 39.17 -17.12
N MET A 508 -4.25 37.98 -16.72
CA MET A 508 -5.65 37.74 -16.31
C MET A 508 -5.99 38.38 -14.95
N PHE A 509 -4.98 38.65 -14.12
CA PHE A 509 -5.14 39.31 -12.80
C PHE A 509 -5.08 40.84 -12.87
N TYR A 510 -4.76 41.44 -14.02
CA TYR A 510 -4.80 42.89 -14.18
C TYR A 510 -6.19 43.43 -14.59
N CYS A 511 -7.16 42.56 -14.92
CA CYS A 511 -8.55 42.95 -15.16
C CYS A 511 -9.34 42.96 -13.83
N GLN A 512 -9.05 43.98 -13.01
CA GLN A 512 -9.37 44.05 -11.58
C GLN A 512 -10.86 44.25 -11.21
N THR A 513 -11.81 44.27 -12.15
CA THR A 513 -13.16 44.79 -11.82
C THR A 513 -14.34 43.82 -11.96
N CYS A 514 -14.25 42.69 -12.69
CA CYS A 514 -15.42 41.79 -12.83
C CYS A 514 -15.14 40.28 -12.92
N VAL A 515 -13.90 39.86 -13.16
CA VAL A 515 -13.65 38.52 -13.74
C VAL A 515 -13.07 37.52 -12.73
N GLU A 516 -12.33 37.97 -11.72
CA GLU A 516 -11.57 37.11 -10.81
C GLU A 516 -12.48 36.16 -10.00
N GLY A 517 -13.53 36.68 -9.38
CA GLY A 517 -14.47 35.88 -8.59
C GLY A 517 -15.40 34.96 -9.40
N GLU A 518 -15.60 35.21 -10.70
CA GLU A 518 -16.35 34.31 -11.58
C GLU A 518 -15.47 33.21 -12.17
N ILE A 519 -14.23 33.53 -12.54
CA ILE A 519 -13.23 32.55 -12.96
C ILE A 519 -13.06 31.52 -11.85
N GLU A 520 -12.86 31.90 -10.59
CA GLU A 520 -12.70 30.93 -9.51
C GLU A 520 -13.94 30.06 -9.25
N LYS A 521 -15.14 30.55 -9.58
CA LYS A 521 -16.41 29.80 -9.41
C LYS A 521 -16.63 28.78 -10.52
N LEU A 522 -16.36 29.16 -11.77
CA LEU A 522 -16.67 28.36 -12.98
C LEU A 522 -15.47 27.56 -13.49
N LEU A 523 -14.26 28.04 -13.24
CA LEU A 523 -13.01 27.49 -13.77
C LEU A 523 -12.04 27.14 -12.66
N GLN A 524 -11.51 25.93 -12.72
CA GLN A 524 -10.38 25.53 -11.89
C GLN A 524 -9.14 25.42 -12.79
N ILE A 525 -8.28 26.44 -12.75
CA ILE A 525 -7.05 26.44 -13.54
C ILE A 525 -5.91 25.85 -12.71
N GLU A 526 -5.47 24.65 -13.08
CA GLU A 526 -4.32 23.99 -12.46
C GLU A 526 -3.06 24.29 -13.28
N ARG A 527 -2.14 25.04 -12.67
CA ARG A 527 -0.82 25.30 -13.24
C ARG A 527 0.15 24.25 -12.75
N LEU A 528 0.81 23.59 -13.69
CA LEU A 528 1.90 22.68 -13.37
C LEU A 528 3.22 23.34 -13.75
N GLU A 529 4.18 23.28 -12.83
CA GLU A 529 5.55 23.72 -13.09
C GLU A 529 6.14 22.93 -14.28
N PRO A 530 7.05 23.55 -15.05
CA PRO A 530 7.84 22.80 -16.01
C PRO A 530 8.63 21.78 -15.20
N LYS A 531 8.33 20.48 -15.38
CA LYS A 531 9.24 19.46 -14.84
C LYS A 531 10.55 19.58 -15.64
N PRO A 532 11.72 19.62 -14.98
CA PRO A 532 12.97 19.36 -15.66
C PRO A 532 12.94 17.88 -16.04
N ASP A 533 12.45 17.58 -17.25
CA ASP A 533 12.95 16.51 -18.12
C ASP A 533 12.00 16.17 -19.30
N VAL A 534 12.67 15.71 -20.38
CA VAL A 534 12.23 15.13 -21.66
C VAL A 534 11.65 16.06 -22.73
N TYR A 535 10.95 17.14 -22.38
CA TYR A 535 10.17 17.89 -23.40
C TYR A 535 10.77 19.23 -23.84
N ALA A 536 11.84 19.72 -23.21
CA ALA A 536 12.42 21.03 -23.52
C ALA A 536 13.01 21.16 -24.94
N LYS A 537 13.39 20.05 -25.59
CA LYS A 537 14.01 20.05 -26.93
C LYS A 537 13.07 20.34 -28.10
N TYR A 538 11.75 20.38 -27.88
CA TYR A 538 10.75 20.44 -28.96
C TYR A 538 9.97 21.75 -29.03
N TYR A 539 10.26 22.74 -28.18
CA TYR A 539 9.41 23.92 -28.04
C TYR A 539 10.25 25.21 -27.92
N GLU A 540 10.54 25.84 -29.07
CA GLU A 540 10.91 27.25 -29.15
C GLU A 540 9.62 28.09 -29.26
N PHE A 541 9.53 29.19 -28.49
CA PHE A 541 8.36 30.08 -28.44
C PHE A 541 8.71 31.45 -29.02
N GLU A 542 7.87 31.96 -29.92
CA GLU A 542 7.85 33.37 -30.32
C GLU A 542 6.85 34.13 -29.42
N THR A 543 7.25 35.29 -28.91
CA THR A 543 6.63 35.98 -27.75
C THR A 543 5.79 37.22 -28.11
N ASP A 544 5.50 37.49 -29.39
CA ASP A 544 5.00 38.81 -29.82
C ASP A 544 3.46 38.96 -29.94
N GLU A 545 2.65 37.89 -29.87
CA GLU A 545 1.19 37.98 -30.07
C GLU A 545 0.36 38.35 -28.82
N LEU A 546 0.93 38.27 -27.62
CA LEU A 546 0.23 38.41 -26.34
C LEU A 546 -0.25 39.85 -26.04
N ASP A 547 0.59 40.86 -26.32
CA ASP A 547 0.28 42.27 -26.06
C ASP A 547 -0.90 42.81 -26.87
N LYS A 548 -1.20 42.16 -28.01
CA LYS A 548 -2.30 42.53 -28.90
C LYS A 548 -3.65 42.07 -28.35
N ILE A 549 -3.70 40.87 -27.77
CA ILE A 549 -4.95 40.24 -27.27
C ILE A 549 -5.41 40.89 -25.96
N VAL A 550 -4.48 41.24 -25.07
CA VAL A 550 -4.82 41.92 -23.80
C VAL A 550 -5.47 43.28 -24.07
N LYS A 551 -5.02 44.01 -25.09
CA LYS A 551 -5.59 45.31 -25.49
C LYS A 551 -6.98 45.19 -26.12
N GLU A 552 -7.29 44.13 -26.85
CA GLU A 552 -8.61 43.91 -27.46
C GLU A 552 -9.71 43.55 -26.45
N TYR A 553 -9.36 42.91 -25.34
CA TYR A 553 -10.33 42.44 -24.33
C TYR A 553 -10.45 43.36 -23.09
N CYS A 554 -9.52 44.30 -22.90
CA CYS A 554 -9.57 45.29 -21.81
C CYS A 554 -10.18 46.65 -22.20
N HIS A 555 -10.55 46.83 -23.48
CA HIS A 555 -11.36 47.94 -23.98
C HIS A 555 -12.78 47.47 -24.25
#